data_AF-A0A6N8WZ02-F1
#
_entry.id   AF-A0A6N8WZ02-F1
#
_cell.length_a   1.000
_cell.length_b   1.000
_cell.length_c   1.000
_cell.angle_alpha   90.00
_cell.angle_beta   90.00
_cell.angle_gamma   90.00
#
_symmetry.space_group_name_H-M   'P 1'
#
loop_
_entity.id
_entity.type
_entity.pdbx_description
1 polymer ?
#
loop_
_entity_poly.entity_id
_entity_poly.type
_entity_poly.pdbx_seq_one_letter_code
_entity_poly.pdbx_strand_id
1 'polypeptide(L)' 'MHVVVTESEGWYVAECMEAAVVTQGRTLDELVANLRDAVGLHLESEDPAESGLSPTPRLSVTYDFSPFGQ' A
#
# COMPACT_ATOMS: atom_id res chain seq x y z
N MET A 1 -4.86 8.09 2.03
CA MET A 1 -4.72 6.63 2.01
C MET A 1 -3.73 6.22 3.06
N HIS A 2 -4.20 5.44 4.01
CA HIS A 2 -3.43 4.86 5.09
C HIS A 2 -3.00 3.47 4.65
N VAL A 3 -1.71 3.22 4.74
CA VAL A 3 -1.12 1.95 4.34
C VAL A 3 -0.39 1.39 5.55
N VAL A 4 -0.70 0.15 5.89
CA VAL A 4 0.01 -0.59 6.94
C VAL A 4 0.99 -1.53 6.25
N VAL A 5 2.25 -1.47 6.69
CA VAL A 5 3.30 -2.38 6.21
C VAL A 5 3.65 -3.33 7.33
N THR A 6 3.63 -4.62 7.02
CA THR A 6 4.12 -5.69 7.88
C THR A 6 5.27 -6.42 7.20
N GLU A 7 6.11 -7.08 7.99
CA GLU A 7 7.19 -7.93 7.49
C GLU A 7 6.91 -9.38 7.88
N SER A 8 6.98 -10.29 6.89
CA SER A 8 6.83 -11.73 7.11
C SER A 8 7.65 -12.51 6.08
N GLU A 9 8.34 -13.55 6.52
CA GLU A 9 9.08 -14.49 5.65
C GLU A 9 10.04 -13.82 4.63
N GLY A 10 10.67 -12.71 5.03
CA GLY A 10 11.60 -11.95 4.18
C GLY A 10 10.91 -11.14 3.08
N TRP A 11 9.65 -10.76 3.30
CA TRP A 11 8.88 -9.86 2.47
C TRP A 11 8.27 -8.73 3.30
N TYR A 12 8.23 -7.55 2.72
CA TYR A 12 7.35 -6.48 3.17
C TYR A 12 6.01 -6.62 2.45
N VAL A 13 4.91 -6.50 3.18
CA VAL A 13 3.55 -6.54 2.65
C VAL A 13 2.86 -5.23 3.03
N ALA A 14 2.30 -4.53 2.05
CA ALA A 14 1.57 -3.28 2.22
C ALA A 14 0.08 -3.51 1.94
N GLU A 15 -0.76 -3.09 2.88
CA GLU A 15 -2.22 -3.13 2.76
C GLU A 15 -2.77 -1.70 2.85
N CYS A 16 -3.56 -1.28 1.86
CA CYS A 16 -4.25 0.00 1.84
C CYS A 16 -5.61 -0.13 2.55
N MET A 17 -5.91 0.76 3.50
CA MET A 17 -7.14 0.67 4.28
C MET A 17 -8.37 1.19 3.52
N GLU A 18 -8.18 2.09 2.56
CA GLU A 18 -9.25 2.74 1.80
C GLU A 18 -9.52 2.10 0.44
N ALA A 19 -8.64 1.19 -0.02
CA ALA A 19 -8.75 0.55 -1.32
C ALA A 19 -8.43 -0.94 -1.19
N ALA A 20 -9.03 -1.77 -2.04
CA ALA A 20 -8.70 -3.19 -2.13
C ALA A 20 -7.33 -3.42 -2.81
N VAL A 21 -6.29 -2.78 -2.28
CA VAL A 21 -4.92 -2.79 -2.78
C VAL A 21 -4.03 -3.42 -1.73
N VAL A 22 -3.46 -4.57 -2.10
CA VAL A 22 -2.41 -5.26 -1.36
C VAL A 22 -1.25 -5.47 -2.31
N THR A 23 -0.03 -5.20 -1.83
CA THR A 23 1.20 -5.42 -2.60
C THR A 23 2.34 -5.84 -1.69
N GLN A 24 3.45 -6.26 -2.29
CA GLN A 24 4.62 -6.73 -1.55
C GLN A 24 5.92 -6.36 -2.25
N GLY A 25 7.03 -6.39 -1.51
CA GLY A 25 8.37 -6.20 -2.05
C GLY A 25 9.44 -6.82 -1.16
N ARG A 26 10.61 -7.16 -1.73
CA ARG A 26 11.75 -7.67 -0.96
C ARG A 26 12.48 -6.57 -0.19
N THR A 27 12.28 -5.33 -0.60
CA THR A 27 12.79 -4.13 0.07
C THR A 27 11.66 -3.12 0.24
N LEU A 28 11.81 -2.16 1.16
CA LEU A 28 10.86 -1.06 1.30
C LEU A 28 10.76 -0.22 0.02
N ASP A 29 11.84 -0.08 -0.74
CA ASP A 29 11.84 0.69 -2.00
C ASP A 29 11.01 -0.02 -3.08
N GLU A 30 11.22 -1.33 -3.24
CA GLU A 30 10.41 -2.18 -4.13
C GLU A 30 8.93 -2.17 -3.72
N LEU A 31 8.65 -2.29 -2.42
CA LEU A 31 7.30 -2.21 -1.89
C LEU A 31 6.62 -0.89 -2.27
N VAL A 32 7.29 0.23 -2.09
CA VAL A 32 6.75 1.56 -2.38
C VAL A 32 6.53 1.74 -3.89
N ALA A 33 7.42 1.22 -4.74
CA ALA A 33 7.24 1.23 -6.18
C ALA A 33 5.98 0.44 -6.57
N ASN A 34 5.86 -0.81 -6.10
CA ASN A 34 4.72 -1.66 -6.40
C ASN A 34 3.40 -1.08 -5.84
N LEU A 35 3.46 -0.41 -4.69
CA LEU A 35 2.29 0.25 -4.07
C LEU A 35 1.78 1.42 -4.91
N ARG A 36 2.69 2.23 -5.47
CA ARG A 36 2.33 3.34 -6.34
C ARG A 36 1.63 2.85 -7.61
N ASP A 37 2.16 1.81 -8.24
CA ASP A 37 1.56 1.22 -9.44
C ASP A 37 0.19 0.61 -9.12
N ALA A 38 0.08 -0.16 -8.03
CA ALA A 38 -1.19 -0.80 -7.66
C ALA A 38 -2.27 0.22 -7.27
N VAL A 39 -1.92 1.30 -6.56
CA VAL A 39 -2.85 2.40 -6.27
C VAL A 39 -3.24 3.14 -7.55
N GLY A 40 -2.28 3.40 -8.44
CA GLY A 40 -2.55 4.02 -9.74
C GLY A 40 -3.56 3.23 -10.55
N LEU A 41 -3.32 1.93 -10.73
CA LEU A 41 -4.22 1.02 -11.43
C LEU A 41 -5.61 0.95 -10.79
N HIS A 42 -5.70 0.97 -9.46
CA HIS A 42 -6.98 0.98 -8.77
C HIS A 42 -7.77 2.27 -9.05
N LEU A 43 -7.09 3.43 -9.03
CA LEU A 43 -7.73 4.72 -9.33
C LEU A 43 -8.10 4.88 -10.80
N GLU A 44 -7.40 4.23 -11.72
CA GLU A 44 -7.76 4.19 -13.15
C GLU A 44 -8.96 3.29 -13.42
N SER A 45 -9.15 2.24 -12.61
CA SER A 45 -10.24 1.28 -12.78
C SER A 45 -11.57 1.75 -12.19
N GLU A 46 -11.55 2.66 -11.22
CA GLU A 46 -12.74 3.14 -10.51
C GLU A 46 -13.14 4.53 -11.00
N ASP A 47 -14.43 4.78 -11.18
CA ASP A 47 -14.92 6.14 -11.42
C ASP A 47 -14.64 7.01 -10.18
N PRO A 48 -13.85 8.09 -10.27
CA PRO A 48 -13.42 8.86 -9.08
C PRO A 48 -14.60 9.53 -8.36
N ALA A 49 -15.74 9.70 -9.04
CA ALA A 49 -16.98 10.18 -8.44
C ALA A 49 -17.67 9.15 -7.54
N GLU A 50 -17.41 7.85 -7.74
CA GLU A 50 -18.01 6.75 -6.97
C GLU A 50 -17.13 6.32 -5.80
N SER A 51 -15.80 6.45 -5.95
CA SER A 51 -14.82 6.04 -4.94
C SER A 51 -14.66 7.06 -3.80
N GLY A 52 -14.96 8.35 -4.03
CA GLY A 52 -14.73 9.41 -3.05
C GLY A 52 -13.26 9.71 -2.77
N LEU A 53 -12.34 9.14 -3.57
CA LEU A 53 -10.89 9.30 -3.47
C LEU A 53 -10.39 10.37 -4.44
N SER A 54 -9.34 11.08 -4.03
CA SER A 54 -8.65 12.03 -4.92
C SER A 54 -7.84 11.28 -5.98
N PRO A 55 -7.78 11.76 -7.25
CA PRO A 55 -6.93 11.16 -8.28
C PRO A 55 -5.42 11.26 -7.96
N THR A 56 -5.04 12.13 -7.02
CA THR A 56 -3.67 12.26 -6.51
C THR A 56 -3.67 12.07 -4.99
N PRO A 57 -3.82 10.84 -4.49
CA PRO A 57 -3.94 10.61 -3.06
C PRO A 57 -2.60 10.84 -2.35
N ARG A 58 -2.67 11.38 -1.14
CA ARG A 58 -1.54 11.29 -0.20
C ARG A 58 -1.53 9.91 0.44
N LEU A 59 -0.40 9.21 0.31
CA LEU A 59 -0.14 7.96 1.02
C LEU A 59 0.53 8.28 2.37
N SER A 60 -0.04 7.75 3.45
CA SER A 60 0.59 7.73 4.78
C SER A 60 0.90 6.28 5.11
N VAL A 61 2.20 5.96 5.15
CA VAL A 61 2.67 4.60 5.37
C VAL A 61 3.10 4.44 6.82
N THR A 62 2.51 3.47 7.49
CA THR A 62 2.88 3.04 8.83
C THR A 62 3.52 1.66 8.72
N TYR A 63 4.80 1.56 9.04
CA TYR A 63 5.50 0.27 9.08
C TYR A 63 5.53 -0.24 10.52
N ASP A 64 4.93 -1.40 10.73
CA ASP A 64 5.03 -2.12 11.99
C ASP A 64 6.36 -2.89 12.00
N PHE A 65 7.27 -2.40 12.83
CA PHE A 65 8.54 -3.07 13.08
C PHE A 65 8.45 -3.81 14.42
N SER A 66 8.52 -5.13 14.36
CA SER A 66 8.59 -5.99 15.54
C SER A 66 10.05 -6.46 15.75
N PRO A 67 10.85 -5.77 16.61
CA PRO A 67 12.27 -6.07 16.78
C PRO A 67 12.59 -7.46 17.34
N PHE A 68 11.60 -8.20 17.84
CA PHE A 68 11.82 -9.44 18.59
C PHE A 68 11.23 -10.70 17.94
N GLY A 69 10.64 -10.59 16.74
CA GLY A 69 9.90 -11.69 16.12
C GLY A 69 8.65 -12.06 16.93
N GLN A 70 7.64 -12.65 16.27
CA GLN A 70 6.56 -13.35 16.96
C GLN A 70 6.95 -14.79 17.25
#